data_AF-A0A967D498-F1
#
_entry.id   AF-A0A967D498-F1
#
_cell.length_a   1.000
_cell.length_b   1.000
_cell.length_c   1.000
_cell.angle_alpha   90.00
_cell.angle_beta   90.00
_cell.angle_gamma   90.00
#
_symmetry.space_group_name_H-M   'P 1'
#
loop_
_entity.id
_entity.type
_entity.pdbx_description
1 polymer ?
#
loop_
_entity_poly.entity_id
_entity_poly.type
_entity_poly.pdbx_seq_one_letter_code
_entity_poly.pdbx_strand_id
1 'polypeptide(L)' 'GAASADDAELLGVPTGSPVLICERTTRSADGSSVLFSEHVYPGHRMAFTVDLAPGASSDAPAGLRLVE' A
#
# COMPACT_ATOMS: atom_id res chain seq x y z
N GLY A 1 -7.75 1.87 -3.79
CA GLY A 1 -8.08 1.59 -5.21
C GLY A 1 -9.33 0.74 -5.28
N ALA A 2 -9.68 0.28 -6.48
CA ALA A 2 -10.77 -0.67 -6.72
C ALA A 2 -10.19 -1.99 -7.26
N ALA A 3 -10.73 -3.13 -6.84
CA ALA A 3 -10.23 -4.45 -7.28
C ALA A 3 -10.42 -4.64 -8.79
N SER A 4 -9.36 -5.05 -9.48
CA SER A 4 -9.45 -5.58 -10.85
C SER A 4 -10.28 -6.88 -10.86
N ALA A 5 -10.59 -7.40 -12.06
CA ALA A 5 -11.30 -8.69 -12.15
C ALA A 5 -10.45 -9.83 -11.55
N ASP A 6 -9.17 -9.88 -11.87
CA ASP A 6 -8.24 -10.92 -11.42
C ASP A 6 -8.00 -10.83 -9.90
N ASP A 7 -7.80 -9.63 -9.36
CA ASP A 7 -7.64 -9.45 -7.91
C ASP A 7 -8.94 -9.80 -7.17
N ALA A 8 -10.10 -9.42 -7.73
CA ALA A 8 -11.39 -9.69 -7.11
C ALA A 8 -11.65 -11.21 -6.98
N GLU A 9 -11.29 -11.99 -8.01
CA GLU A 9 -11.36 -13.45 -7.98
C GLU A 9 -10.47 -14.03 -6.89
N LEU A 10 -9.18 -13.66 -6.86
CA LEU A 10 -8.22 -14.16 -5.87
C LEU A 10 -8.59 -13.78 -4.43
N LEU A 11 -9.16 -12.58 -4.24
CA LEU A 11 -9.53 -12.05 -2.93
C LEU A 11 -10.92 -12.49 -2.46
N GLY A 12 -11.72 -13.08 -3.34
CA GLY A 12 -13.09 -13.48 -3.06
C GLY A 12 -13.99 -12.29 -2.73
N VAL A 13 -13.91 -11.23 -3.53
CA VAL A 13 -14.73 -10.01 -3.40
C VAL A 13 -15.36 -9.65 -4.76
N PRO A 14 -16.45 -8.86 -4.81
CA PRO A 14 -16.95 -8.35 -6.08
C PRO A 14 -15.90 -7.50 -6.83
N THR A 15 -15.85 -7.59 -8.15
CA THR A 15 -15.04 -6.68 -8.99
C THR A 15 -15.38 -5.23 -8.67
N GLY A 16 -14.35 -4.37 -8.60
CA GLY A 16 -14.51 -2.96 -8.22
C GLY A 16 -14.65 -2.71 -6.72
N SER A 17 -14.65 -3.74 -5.87
CA SER A 17 -14.65 -3.56 -4.41
C SER A 17 -13.47 -2.71 -3.95
N PRO A 18 -13.63 -1.89 -2.89
CA PRO A 18 -12.53 -1.12 -2.32
C PRO A 18 -11.37 -2.01 -1.85
N VAL A 19 -10.16 -1.67 -2.27
CA VAL A 19 -8.91 -2.36 -1.89
C VAL A 19 -7.83 -1.38 -1.47
N LEU A 20 -6.93 -1.87 -0.62
CA LEU A 20 -5.66 -1.21 -0.31
C LEU A 20 -4.58 -1.76 -1.24
N ILE A 21 -3.90 -0.88 -1.95
CA ILE A 21 -2.77 -1.23 -2.82
C ILE A 21 -1.50 -0.71 -2.14
N CYS A 22 -0.56 -1.60 -1.88
CA CYS A 22 0.70 -1.27 -1.23
C CYS A 22 1.87 -1.61 -2.16
N GLU A 23 2.50 -0.58 -2.68
CA GLU A 23 3.78 -0.68 -3.37
C GLU A 23 4.91 -0.59 -2.34
N ARG A 24 5.83 -1.55 -2.38
CA ARG A 24 7.00 -1.60 -1.49
C ARG A 24 8.25 -1.82 -2.30
N THR A 25 9.20 -0.91 -2.15
CA THR A 25 10.60 -1.11 -2.55
C THR A 25 11.41 -1.45 -1.31
N THR A 26 11.96 -2.66 -1.24
CA THR A 26 12.91 -3.04 -0.20
C THR A 26 14.31 -2.72 -0.70
N ARG A 27 15.11 -2.06 0.14
CA ARG A 27 16.51 -1.73 -0.13
C ARG A 27 17.42 -2.44 0.86
N SER A 28 18.60 -2.85 0.42
CA SER A 28 19.67 -3.35 1.28
C SER A 28 20.28 -2.22 2.11
N ALA A 29 21.14 -2.58 3.06
CA ALA A 29 21.78 -1.62 3.96
C ALA A 29 22.68 -0.59 3.24
N ASP A 30 23.18 -0.92 2.06
CA ASP A 30 23.95 -0.03 1.18
C ASP A 30 23.05 0.89 0.30
N GLY A 31 21.72 0.74 0.42
CA GLY A 31 20.73 1.54 -0.30
C GLY A 31 20.33 0.98 -1.66
N SER A 32 20.92 -0.14 -2.12
CA SER A 32 20.54 -0.77 -3.39
C SER A 32 19.13 -1.38 -3.30
N SER A 33 18.30 -1.20 -4.33
CA SER A 33 16.99 -1.87 -4.40
C SER A 33 17.17 -3.37 -4.57
N VAL A 34 16.55 -4.16 -3.70
CA VAL A 34 16.61 -5.64 -3.73
C VAL A 34 15.29 -6.29 -4.11
N LEU A 35 14.17 -5.61 -3.89
CA LEU A 35 12.85 -6.10 -4.25
C LEU A 35 11.91 -4.93 -4.51
N PHE A 36 11.14 -5.04 -5.58
CA PHE A 36 9.92 -4.27 -5.77
C PHE A 36 8.73 -5.23 -5.70
N SER A 37 7.68 -4.82 -5.00
CA SER A 37 6.49 -5.65 -4.82
C SER A 37 5.25 -4.78 -4.71
N GLU A 38 4.18 -5.22 -5.34
CA GLU A 38 2.83 -4.70 -5.18
C GLU A 38 2.00 -5.73 -4.41
N HIS A 39 1.21 -5.28 -3.45
CA HIS A 39 0.28 -6.13 -2.72
C HIS A 39 -1.10 -5.49 -2.70
N VAL A 40 -2.13 -6.28 -2.97
CA VAL A 40 -3.53 -5.85 -2.94
C VAL A 40 -4.24 -6.55 -1.78
N TYR A 41 -4.90 -5.77 -0.90
CA TYR A 41 -5.62 -6.29 0.26
C TYR A 41 -7.11 -5.92 0.20
N PRO A 42 -8.04 -6.82 0.60
CA PRO A 42 -9.45 -6.48 0.71
C PRO A 42 -9.65 -5.39 1.76
N GLY A 43 -10.24 -4.25 1.38
CA GLY A 43 -10.32 -3.07 2.25
C GLY A 43 -11.12 -3.30 3.54
N HIS A 44 -12.03 -4.29 3.55
CA HIS A 44 -12.84 -4.63 4.71
C HIS A 44 -12.18 -5.65 5.67
N ARG A 45 -10.97 -6.13 5.37
CA ARG A 45 -10.26 -7.14 6.18
C ARG A 45 -8.87 -6.71 6.62
N MET A 46 -8.35 -5.58 6.15
CA MET A 46 -6.98 -5.14 6.41
C MET A 46 -6.91 -3.65 6.74
N ALA A 47 -6.03 -3.30 7.67
CA ALA A 47 -5.68 -1.92 8.00
C ALA A 47 -4.15 -1.81 8.18
N PHE A 48 -3.58 -0.69 7.73
CA PHE A 48 -2.18 -0.33 8.01
C PHE A 48 -2.15 0.79 9.04
N THR A 49 -1.41 0.59 10.12
CA THR A 49 -1.17 1.60 11.16
C THR A 49 0.32 1.90 11.21
N VAL A 50 0.66 3.17 11.31
CA VAL A 50 2.05 3.63 11.41
C VAL A 50 2.15 4.55 12.62
N ASP A 51 3.06 4.20 13.52
CA ASP A 51 3.45 5.07 14.62
C ASP A 51 4.61 5.96 14.16
N LEU A 52 4.39 7.27 14.18
CA LEU A 52 5.41 8.25 13.82
C LEU A 52 6.16 8.71 15.07
N ALA A 53 7.49 8.64 15.02
CA ALA A 53 8.32 9.14 16.12
C ALA A 53 8.18 10.67 16.24
N PRO A 54 8.10 11.23 17.47
CA PRO A 54 8.07 12.67 17.68
C PRO A 54 9.31 13.35 17.06
N GLY A 55 9.10 14.37 16.24
CA GLY A 55 10.19 15.12 15.59
C GLY A 55 10.66 14.55 14.24
N ALA A 56 10.07 13.47 13.74
CA ALA A 56 10.14 13.16 12.33
C ALA A 56 9.44 14.30 11.57
N SER A 57 10.21 15.16 10.90
CA SER A 57 9.68 16.30 10.15
C SER A 57 8.59 15.83 9.18
N SER A 58 7.36 16.25 9.43
CA SER A 58 6.16 16.01 8.60
C SER A 58 6.14 16.92 7.35
N ASP A 59 7.29 17.38 6.86
CA ASP A 59 7.37 18.35 5.74
C ASP A 59 7.15 17.72 4.36
N ALA A 60 6.90 16.41 4.31
CA ALA A 60 6.25 15.75 3.19
C ALA A 60 5.29 14.69 3.74
N PRO A 61 4.06 14.54 3.22
CA PRO A 61 3.18 13.50 3.70
C PRO A 61 3.85 12.15 3.44
N ALA A 62 4.03 11.36 4.50
CA ALA A 62 4.46 9.98 4.39
C ALA A 62 3.37 9.21 3.61
N GLY A 63 3.57 9.09 2.30
CA GLY A 63 2.89 8.11 1.44
C GLY A 63 1.43 8.37 1.05
N LEU A 64 0.77 9.45 1.49
CA LEU A 64 -0.60 9.74 1.07
C LEU A 64 -0.66 11.02 0.24
N ARG A 65 -0.74 10.85 -1.09
CA ARG A 65 -1.05 11.93 -2.04
C ARG A 65 -2.50 11.78 -2.50
N LEU A 66 -3.29 12.85 -2.38
CA LEU A 66 -4.60 12.94 -3.04
C LEU A 66 -4.37 12.99 -4.55
N VAL A 67 -4.95 12.04 -5.28
CA VAL A 67 -4.95 12.00 -6.75
C VAL A 67 -6.30 12.56 -7.19
N GLU A 68 -6.29 13.60 -8.05
CA GLU A 68 -7.48 14.10 -8.75
C GLU A 68 -7.97 13.10 -9.80
#